data_AF-A0A2D8JYK5-F1
#
_entry.id   AF-A0A2D8JYK5-F1
#
_cell.length_a   1.000
_cell.length_b   1.000
_cell.length_c   1.000
_cell.angle_alpha   90.00
_cell.angle_beta   90.00
_cell.angle_gamma   90.00
#
_symmetry.space_group_name_H-M   'P 1'
#
loop_
_entity.id
_entity.type
_entity.pdbx_description
1 polymer ?
#
loop_
_entity_poly.entity_id
_entity_poly.type
_entity_poly.pdbx_seq_one_letter_code
_entity_poly.pdbx_strand_id
1 'polypeptide(L)'
;MADRQKTVSADSANPLQTIINLWPYIWPSSRPDLKQRVVYATIALVIAKLILLLVPYSFKWATNALTGELEINTILPAFLFGAITLVLFYNLARIGQLGFNQLRDALFASVGQYAVRQLAHRVFVHMHRLALRFHLSRKTGGLSRIIERGTKGIETIVR
;
A
#
# COMPACT_ATOMS: atom_id res chain seq x y z
N MET A 1 -22.17 6.25 -37.22
CA MET A 1 -21.96 5.82 -35.82
C MET A 1 -21.82 7.08 -34.99
N ALA A 2 -22.80 7.41 -34.15
CA ALA A 2 -22.75 8.61 -33.31
C ALA A 2 -21.67 8.43 -32.22
N ASP A 3 -20.67 9.30 -32.24
CA ASP A 3 -19.62 9.39 -31.24
C ASP A 3 -20.26 9.70 -29.88
N ARG A 4 -20.33 8.70 -29.00
CA ARG A 4 -20.83 8.90 -27.65
C ARG A 4 -19.75 9.63 -26.88
N GLN A 5 -19.88 10.96 -26.77
CA GLN A 5 -19.12 11.76 -25.81
C GLN A 5 -19.10 11.05 -24.45
N LYS A 6 -17.91 10.60 -24.05
CA LYS A 6 -17.69 10.06 -22.70
C LYS A 6 -17.93 11.20 -21.73
N THR A 7 -18.95 11.09 -20.88
CA THR A 7 -19.34 12.12 -19.90
C THR A 7 -18.29 12.32 -18.78
N VAL A 8 -17.19 11.55 -18.81
CA VAL A 8 -16.03 11.70 -17.94
C VAL A 8 -14.79 11.48 -18.79
N SER A 9 -14.02 12.54 -19.06
CA SER A 9 -12.71 12.42 -19.71
C SER A 9 -11.71 11.86 -18.70
N ALA A 10 -10.83 10.94 -19.13
CA ALA A 10 -9.75 10.45 -18.28
C ALA A 10 -8.80 11.60 -17.87
N ASP A 11 -8.64 12.59 -18.75
CA ASP A 11 -7.84 13.80 -18.48
C ASP A 11 -8.51 14.77 -17.49
N SER A 12 -9.83 14.66 -17.28
CA SER A 12 -10.55 15.44 -16.25
C SER A 12 -10.59 14.75 -14.88
N ALA A 13 -10.09 13.52 -14.78
CA ALA A 13 -10.11 12.77 -13.54
C ALA A 13 -9.01 13.29 -12.60
N ASN A 14 -9.42 13.89 -11.49
CA ASN A 14 -8.50 14.35 -10.44
C ASN A 14 -8.12 13.18 -9.50
N PRO A 15 -6.88 12.67 -9.52
CA PRO A 15 -6.47 11.54 -8.69
C PRO A 15 -6.57 11.86 -7.19
N LEU A 16 -6.29 13.11 -6.81
CA LEU A 16 -6.38 13.56 -5.42
C LEU A 16 -7.82 13.49 -4.92
N GLN A 17 -8.79 13.91 -5.75
CA GLN A 17 -10.20 13.82 -5.40
C GLN A 17 -10.64 12.35 -5.19
N THR A 18 -10.09 11.43 -5.98
CA THR A 18 -10.36 9.99 -5.85
C THR A 18 -9.83 9.46 -4.51
N ILE A 19 -8.60 9.83 -4.13
CA ILE A 19 -8.00 9.46 -2.85
C ILE A 19 -8.83 10.01 -1.68
N ILE A 20 -9.22 11.29 -1.76
CA ILE A 20 -10.05 11.94 -0.73
C ILE A 20 -11.40 11.22 -0.59
N ASN A 21 -12.03 10.83 -1.69
CA ASN A 21 -13.31 10.11 -1.68
C ASN A 21 -13.18 8.69 -1.10
N LEU A 22 -12.01 8.06 -1.23
CA LEU A 22 -11.72 6.73 -0.68
C LEU A 22 -11.32 6.77 0.80
N TRP A 23 -10.79 7.90 1.28
CA TRP A 23 -10.28 8.06 2.64
C TRP A 23 -11.25 7.59 3.75
N PRO A 24 -12.57 7.91 3.72
CA PRO A 24 -13.51 7.47 4.76
C PRO A 24 -13.68 5.95 4.85
N TYR A 25 -13.34 5.22 3.78
CA TYR A 25 -13.42 3.75 3.74
C TYR A 25 -12.14 3.08 4.25
N ILE A 26 -10.99 3.74 4.10
CA ILE A 26 -9.69 3.29 4.63
C ILE A 26 -9.61 3.58 6.14
N TRP A 27 -10.14 4.74 6.57
CA TRP A 27 -10.17 5.16 7.98
C TRP A 27 -11.61 5.29 8.52
N PRO A 28 -12.36 4.18 8.65
CA PRO A 28 -13.76 4.22 9.08
C PRO A 28 -13.91 4.54 10.57
N SER A 29 -14.77 5.51 10.92
CA SER A 29 -15.02 5.89 12.32
C SER A 29 -15.61 4.77 13.18
N SER A 30 -16.37 3.85 12.58
CA SER A 30 -17.08 2.77 13.27
C SER A 30 -16.23 1.53 13.56
N ARG A 31 -15.03 1.42 12.99
CA ARG A 31 -14.18 0.22 13.07
C ARG A 31 -12.78 0.54 13.58
N PRO A 32 -12.57 0.58 14.91
CA PRO A 32 -11.28 0.90 15.50
C PRO A 32 -10.22 -0.16 15.20
N ASP A 33 -10.62 -1.41 14.94
CA ASP A 33 -9.74 -2.50 14.51
C ASP A 33 -8.99 -2.17 13.22
N LEU A 34 -9.69 -1.58 12.24
CA LEU A 34 -9.09 -1.19 10.97
C LEU A 34 -8.15 0.01 11.12
N LYS A 35 -8.50 0.98 11.98
CA LYS A 35 -7.63 2.12 12.29
C LYS A 35 -6.30 1.65 12.90
N GLN A 36 -6.36 0.73 13.87
CA GLN A 36 -5.14 0.16 14.48
C GLN A 36 -4.28 -0.55 13.44
N ARG A 37 -4.89 -1.33 12.53
CA ARG A 37 -4.14 -1.99 11.44
C ARG A 37 -3.46 -0.99 10.51
N VAL A 38 -4.11 0.13 10.17
CA VAL A 38 -3.48 1.20 9.39
C VAL A 38 -2.29 1.77 10.15
N VAL A 39 -2.44 2.08 11.45
CA VAL A 39 -1.34 2.59 12.27
C VAL A 39 -0.16 1.62 12.33
N TYR A 40 -0.40 0.34 12.59
CA TYR A 40 0.66 -0.68 12.62
C TYR A 40 1.31 -0.86 11.24
N ALA A 41 0.54 -0.82 10.16
CA ALA A 41 1.08 -0.88 8.80
C ALA A 41 1.97 0.33 8.50
N THR A 42 1.57 1.53 8.93
CA THR A 42 2.37 2.76 8.80
C THR A 42 3.66 2.66 9.61
N ILE A 43 3.62 2.17 10.85
CA ILE A 43 4.81 1.96 11.67
C ILE A 43 5.76 0.95 11.01
N ALA A 44 5.24 -0.19 10.56
CA ALA A 44 6.03 -1.20 9.84
C ALA A 44 6.66 -0.63 8.57
N LEU A 45 5.93 0.20 7.81
CA LEU A 45 6.45 0.91 6.65
C LEU A 45 7.61 1.85 7.01
N VAL A 46 7.45 2.67 8.06
CA VAL A 46 8.50 3.59 8.51
C VAL A 46 9.75 2.81 8.90
N ILE A 47 9.61 1.73 9.67
CA ILE A 47 10.74 0.86 10.04
C ILE A 47 11.41 0.28 8.78
N ALA A 48 10.63 -0.23 7.82
CA ALA A 48 11.17 -0.75 6.56
C ALA A 48 11.98 0.32 5.79
N LYS A 49 11.52 1.57 5.79
CA LYS A 49 12.22 2.69 5.14
C LYS A 49 13.48 3.11 5.89
N LEU A 50 13.46 3.11 7.22
CA LEU A 50 14.66 3.36 8.01
C LEU A 50 15.72 2.28 7.76
N ILE A 51 15.33 1.01 7.74
CA ILE A 51 16.25 -0.08 7.41
C ILE A 51 16.78 0.07 5.98
N LEU A 52 15.91 0.42 5.02
CA LEU A 52 16.33 0.66 3.63
C LEU A 52 17.42 1.74 3.53
N LEU A 53 17.34 2.79 4.35
CA LEU A 53 18.38 3.81 4.42
C LEU A 53 19.66 3.29 5.09
N LEU A 54 19.57 2.44 6.12
CA LEU A 54 20.72 1.87 6.84
C LEU A 54 21.52 0.83 6.03
N VAL A 55 20.88 0.13 5.10
CA VAL A 55 21.50 -0.90 4.26
C VAL A 55 22.76 -0.41 3.52
N PRO A 56 22.75 0.71 2.74
CA PRO A 56 23.95 1.22 2.09
C PRO A 56 25.03 1.72 3.07
N TYR A 57 24.64 2.28 4.23
CA TYR A 57 25.61 2.66 5.26
C TYR A 57 26.30 1.44 5.87
N SER A 58 25.57 0.35 6.08
CA SER A 58 26.13 -0.92 6.58
C SER A 58 27.17 -1.46 5.61
N PHE A 59 26.89 -1.38 4.31
CA PHE A 59 27.84 -1.77 3.26
C PHE A 59 29.08 -0.86 3.26
N LYS A 60 28.90 0.46 3.36
CA LYS A 60 30.01 1.42 3.51
C LYS A 60 30.90 1.07 4.69
N TRP A 61 30.33 0.84 5.87
CA TRP A 61 31.10 0.48 7.06
C TRP A 61 31.82 -0.86 6.89
N ALA A 62 31.21 -1.84 6.22
CA ALA A 62 31.87 -3.11 5.93
C ALA A 62 33.11 -2.92 5.04
N THR A 63 33.03 -2.05 4.03
CA THR A 63 34.18 -1.70 3.18
C THR A 63 35.26 -0.95 3.96
N ASN A 64 34.88 0.05 4.76
CA ASN A 64 35.81 0.82 5.59
C ASN A 64 36.53 -0.07 6.63
N ALA A 65 35.85 -1.10 7.14
CA ALA A 65 36.46 -2.08 8.04
C ALA A 65 37.61 -2.85 7.38
N LEU A 66 37.49 -3.09 6.08
CA LEU A 66 38.46 -3.83 5.29
C LEU A 66 39.65 -2.96 4.86
N THR A 67 39.44 -1.65 4.68
CA THR A 67 40.48 -0.68 4.30
C THR A 67 41.23 -0.10 5.49
N GLY A 68 40.80 -0.36 6.72
CA GLY A 68 41.40 0.20 7.94
C GLY A 68 41.02 1.66 8.19
N GLU A 69 40.06 2.21 7.44
CA GLU A 69 39.57 3.59 7.54
C GLU A 69 38.39 3.73 8.53
N LEU A 70 38.03 2.65 9.24
CA LEU A 70 37.10 2.75 10.36
C LEU A 70 37.82 3.38 11.56
N GLU A 71 37.62 4.68 11.76
CA GLU A 71 37.86 5.30 13.06
C GLU A 71 36.84 4.75 14.07
N ILE A 72 37.18 3.65 14.75
CA ILE A 72 36.37 3.13 15.86
C ILE A 72 36.61 4.01 17.09
N ASN A 73 36.10 5.24 17.02
CA ASN A 73 35.94 6.06 18.20
C ASN A 73 34.63 5.64 18.88
N THR A 74 34.76 4.85 19.97
CA THR A 74 33.82 4.69 21.12
C THR A 74 33.02 3.38 21.35
N ILE A 75 32.93 3.05 22.65
CA ILE A 75 31.92 2.32 23.48
C ILE A 75 31.50 0.89 23.08
N LEU A 76 31.44 0.53 21.81
CA LEU A 76 30.91 -0.75 21.35
C LEU A 76 32.02 -1.78 21.07
N PRO A 77 31.80 -3.09 21.34
CA PRO A 77 32.81 -4.12 21.14
C PRO A 77 33.34 -4.20 19.70
N ALA A 78 34.67 -4.32 19.54
CA ALA A 78 35.34 -4.36 18.23
C ALA A 78 34.83 -5.47 17.29
N PHE A 79 34.31 -6.59 17.83
CA PHE A 79 33.77 -7.68 17.00
C PHE A 79 32.51 -7.29 16.21
N LEU A 80 31.76 -6.28 16.66
CA LEU A 80 30.55 -5.80 15.98
C LEU A 80 30.86 -5.03 14.69
N PHE A 81 32.05 -4.45 14.59
CA PHE A 81 32.52 -3.68 13.44
C PHE A 81 33.43 -4.48 12.50
N GLY A 82 33.61 -5.78 12.75
CA GLY A 82 34.30 -6.66 11.83
C GLY A 82 33.56 -6.74 10.49
N ALA A 83 34.31 -6.74 9.38
CA ALA A 83 33.73 -6.77 8.03
C ALA A 83 32.71 -7.92 7.85
N ILE A 84 33.00 -9.11 8.39
CA ILE A 84 32.10 -10.28 8.35
C ILE A 84 30.79 -9.98 9.08
N THR A 85 30.85 -9.42 10.28
CA THR A 85 29.67 -9.05 11.09
C THR A 85 28.81 -8.02 10.36
N LEU A 86 29.42 -7.01 9.75
CA LEU A 86 28.70 -5.97 9.00
C LEU A 86 28.06 -6.49 7.72
N VAL A 87 28.71 -7.44 7.03
CA VAL A 87 28.10 -8.14 5.88
C VAL A 87 26.90 -9.01 6.32
N LEU A 88 27.01 -9.72 7.44
CA LEU A 88 25.87 -10.47 7.98
C LEU A 88 24.73 -9.52 8.37
N PHE A 89 25.04 -8.42 9.06
CA PHE A 89 24.07 -7.40 9.41
C PHE A 89 23.37 -6.81 8.18
N TYR A 90 24.10 -6.48 7.12
CA TYR A 90 23.54 -6.02 5.85
C TYR A 90 22.49 -7.00 5.29
N ASN A 91 22.82 -8.29 5.26
CA ASN A 91 21.90 -9.31 4.72
C ASN A 91 20.66 -9.48 5.60
N LEU A 92 20.84 -9.52 6.92
CA LEU A 92 19.73 -9.60 7.88
C LEU A 92 18.85 -8.35 7.82
N ALA A 93 19.44 -7.17 7.70
CA ALA A 93 18.72 -5.92 7.51
C ALA A 93 17.90 -5.95 6.22
N ARG A 94 18.44 -6.47 5.11
CA ARG A 94 17.70 -6.60 3.84
C ARG A 94 16.52 -7.57 3.94
N ILE A 95 16.70 -8.71 4.61
CA ILE A 95 15.62 -9.67 4.87
C ILE A 95 14.57 -9.04 5.79
N GLY A 96 14.99 -8.36 6.86
CA GLY A 96 14.10 -7.66 7.77
C GLY A 96 13.30 -6.57 7.06
N GLN A 97 13.94 -5.78 6.19
CA GLN A 97 13.29 -4.76 5.38
C GLN A 97 12.20 -5.35 4.48
N LEU A 98 12.48 -6.47 3.82
CA LEU A 98 11.46 -7.21 3.06
C LEU A 98 10.34 -7.72 3.97
N GLY A 99 10.67 -8.30 5.13
CA GLY A 99 9.71 -8.79 6.11
C GLY A 99 8.75 -7.70 6.60
N PHE A 100 9.25 -6.50 6.92
CA PHE A 100 8.42 -5.37 7.32
C PHE A 100 7.52 -4.87 6.18
N ASN A 101 7.98 -4.90 4.92
CA ASN A 101 7.11 -4.60 3.79
C ASN A 101 5.97 -5.64 3.66
N GLN A 102 6.28 -6.92 3.79
CA GLN A 102 5.25 -7.97 3.75
C GLN A 102 4.26 -7.87 4.93
N LEU A 103 4.76 -7.53 6.12
CA LEU A 103 3.92 -7.28 7.28
C LEU A 103 2.98 -6.10 7.04
N ARG A 104 3.50 -4.98 6.52
CA ARG A 104 2.68 -3.83 6.12
C ARG A 104 1.60 -4.25 5.12
N ASP A 105 1.96 -4.99 4.08
CA ASP A 105 1.01 -5.41 3.04
C ASP A 105 -0.07 -6.33 3.61
N ALA A 106 0.30 -7.28 4.47
CA ALA A 106 -0.64 -8.18 5.14
C ALA A 106 -1.61 -7.44 6.08
N LEU A 107 -1.10 -6.49 6.87
CA LEU A 107 -1.92 -5.64 7.74
C LEU A 107 -2.89 -4.78 6.92
N PHE A 108 -2.41 -4.21 5.82
CA PHE A 108 -3.19 -3.31 4.97
C PHE A 108 -4.20 -4.03 4.08
N ALA A 109 -3.95 -5.29 3.70
CA ALA A 109 -4.87 -6.09 2.88
C ALA A 109 -6.28 -6.15 3.46
N SER A 110 -6.41 -6.28 4.78
CA SER A 110 -7.74 -6.31 5.44
C SER A 110 -8.47 -4.97 5.35
N VAL A 111 -7.73 -3.86 5.38
CA VAL A 111 -8.28 -2.50 5.23
C VAL A 111 -8.74 -2.26 3.80
N GLY A 112 -7.90 -2.62 2.82
CA GLY A 112 -8.24 -2.51 1.40
C GLY A 112 -9.46 -3.35 1.01
N GLN A 113 -9.51 -4.61 1.45
CA GLN A 113 -10.65 -5.49 1.18
C GLN A 113 -11.94 -4.99 1.84
N TYR A 114 -11.85 -4.40 3.04
CA TYR A 114 -13.00 -3.74 3.66
C TYR A 114 -13.51 -2.57 2.82
N ALA A 115 -12.62 -1.70 2.34
CA ALA A 115 -12.99 -0.56 1.50
C ALA A 115 -13.64 -1.01 0.18
N VAL A 116 -13.05 -1.99 -0.51
CA VAL A 116 -13.60 -2.57 -1.74
C VAL A 116 -14.98 -3.17 -1.50
N ARG A 117 -15.15 -3.98 -0.45
CA ARG A 117 -16.44 -4.58 -0.07
C ARG A 117 -17.49 -3.51 0.21
N GLN A 118 -17.15 -2.47 0.96
CA GLN A 118 -18.10 -1.43 1.34
C GLN A 118 -18.55 -0.60 0.13
N LEU A 119 -17.64 -0.30 -0.78
CA LEU A 119 -18.00 0.41 -2.00
C LEU A 119 -18.81 -0.47 -2.95
N ALA A 120 -18.42 -1.73 -3.15
CA ALA A 120 -19.18 -2.69 -3.94
C ALA A 120 -20.62 -2.83 -3.41
N HIS A 121 -20.78 -2.91 -2.09
CA HIS A 121 -22.09 -2.93 -1.45
C HIS A 121 -22.91 -1.66 -1.73
N ARG A 122 -22.32 -0.46 -1.62
CA ARG A 122 -23.02 0.80 -1.95
C ARG A 122 -23.46 0.85 -3.41
N VAL A 123 -22.60 0.44 -4.33
CA VAL A 123 -22.93 0.37 -5.76
C VAL A 123 -24.05 -0.63 -5.98
N PHE A 124 -23.99 -1.81 -5.37
CA PHE A 124 -25.04 -2.83 -5.46
C PHE A 124 -26.40 -2.29 -4.99
N VAL A 125 -26.45 -1.66 -3.81
CA VAL A 125 -27.68 -1.07 -3.26
C VAL A 125 -28.19 0.06 -4.15
N HIS A 126 -27.31 0.93 -4.64
CA HIS A 126 -27.70 2.00 -5.55
C HIS A 126 -28.30 1.46 -6.85
N MET A 127 -27.70 0.42 -7.42
CA MET A 127 -28.24 -0.24 -8.62
C MET A 127 -29.63 -0.80 -8.38
N HIS A 128 -29.89 -1.46 -7.25
CA HIS A 128 -31.22 -2.01 -6.93
C HIS A 128 -32.31 -0.94 -6.71
N ARG A 129 -31.91 0.30 -6.42
CA ARG A 129 -32.83 1.43 -6.22
C ARG A 129 -33.15 2.18 -7.51
N LEU A 130 -32.53 1.84 -8.63
CA LEU A 130 -32.81 2.48 -9.92
C LEU A 130 -34.14 1.99 -10.51
N ALA A 131 -34.76 2.85 -11.31
CA ALA A 131 -36.03 2.54 -11.95
C ALA A 131 -35.92 1.33 -12.91
N LEU A 132 -37.00 0.56 -13.06
CA LEU A 132 -37.05 -0.60 -13.96
C LEU A 132 -36.61 -0.27 -15.40
N ARG A 133 -36.92 0.94 -15.90
CA ARG A 133 -36.45 1.44 -17.20
C ARG A 133 -34.92 1.40 -17.34
N PHE A 134 -34.19 1.71 -16.27
CA PHE A 134 -32.72 1.61 -16.26
C PHE A 134 -32.27 0.16 -16.45
N HIS A 135 -32.88 -0.77 -15.71
CA HIS A 135 -32.55 -2.18 -15.80
C HIS A 135 -32.88 -2.79 -17.16
N LEU A 136 -34.00 -2.42 -17.79
CA LEU A 136 -34.38 -2.90 -19.12
C LEU A 136 -33.53 -2.31 -20.26
N SER A 137 -32.98 -1.10 -20.07
CA SER A 137 -32.18 -0.41 -21.11
C SER A 137 -30.68 -0.75 -21.11
N ARG A 138 -30.22 -1.57 -20.16
CA ARG A 138 -28.79 -1.92 -19.98
C ARG A 138 -28.59 -3.42 -19.95
N LYS A 139 -27.51 -3.90 -20.59
CA LYS A 139 -27.12 -5.32 -20.52
C LYS A 139 -26.54 -5.61 -19.13
N THR A 140 -27.18 -6.50 -18.38
CA THR A 140 -26.81 -6.89 -17.00
C THR A 140 -25.35 -7.36 -16.89
N GLY A 141 -24.88 -8.17 -17.85
CA GLY A 141 -23.50 -8.63 -17.90
C GLY A 141 -22.48 -7.50 -18.16
N GLY A 142 -22.86 -6.50 -18.96
CA GLY A 142 -22.02 -5.31 -19.19
C GLY A 142 -21.89 -4.45 -17.94
N LEU A 143 -22.98 -4.29 -17.19
CA LEU A 143 -23.01 -3.57 -15.93
C LEU A 143 -22.16 -4.27 -14.85
N SER A 144 -22.33 -5.59 -14.70
CA SER A 144 -21.52 -6.41 -13.79
C SER A 144 -20.02 -6.27 -14.07
N ARG A 145 -19.62 -6.34 -15.35
CA ARG A 145 -18.23 -6.17 -15.76
C ARG A 145 -17.67 -4.78 -15.46
N ILE A 146 -18.47 -3.73 -15.57
CA ILE A 146 -18.05 -2.36 -15.22
C ILE A 146 -17.81 -2.26 -13.71
N ILE A 147 -18.69 -2.85 -12.89
CA ILE A 147 -18.54 -2.87 -11.44
C ILE A 147 -17.30 -3.67 -11.03
N GLU A 148 -17.07 -4.84 -11.64
CA GLU A 148 -15.89 -5.66 -11.40
C GLU A 148 -14.60 -4.89 -11.76
N ARG A 149 -14.57 -4.19 -12.90
CA ARG A 149 -13.43 -3.36 -13.28
C ARG A 149 -13.24 -2.17 -12.34
N GLY A 150 -14.32 -1.53 -11.90
CA GLY A 150 -14.26 -0.41 -10.96
C GLY A 150 -13.71 -0.84 -9.60
N THR A 151 -14.20 -1.96 -9.06
CA THR A 151 -13.73 -2.53 -7.79
C THR A 151 -12.26 -2.97 -7.87
N LYS A 152 -11.86 -3.65 -8.94
CA LYS A 152 -10.44 -3.98 -9.21
C LYS A 152 -9.56 -2.72 -9.33
N GLY A 153 -10.05 -1.67 -10.01
CA GLY A 153 -9.31 -0.41 -10.13
C GLY A 153 -9.07 0.26 -8.78
N ILE A 154 -10.02 0.19 -7.86
CA ILE A 154 -9.85 0.72 -6.50
C ILE A 154 -8.86 -0.13 -5.72
N GLU A 155 -8.92 -1.45 -5.84
CA GLU A 155 -7.92 -2.34 -5.24
C GLU A 155 -6.50 -1.98 -5.71
N THR A 156 -6.32 -1.68 -7.01
CA THR A 156 -5.04 -1.20 -7.56
C THR A 156 -4.59 0.15 -6.99
N ILE A 157 -5.50 1.08 -6.70
CA ILE A 157 -5.14 2.39 -6.12
C ILE A 157 -4.77 2.25 -4.64
N VAL A 158 -5.41 1.31 -3.93
CA VAL A 158 -5.29 1.15 -2.49
C VAL A 158 -4.07 0.31 -2.10
N ARG A 159 -3.61 -0.63 -2.94
CA ARG A 159 -2.51 -1.55 -2.67
C ARG A 159 -1.21 -1.12 -3.33
#